data_AF-A0A1G1IXW1-F1
#
_entry.id   AF-A0A1G1IXW1-F1
#
_cell.length_a   1.000
_cell.length_b   1.000
_cell.length_c   1.000
_cell.angle_alpha   90.00
_cell.angle_beta   90.00
_cell.angle_gamma   90.00
#
_symmetry.space_group_name_H-M   'P 1'
#
loop_
_entity.id
_entity.type
_entity.pdbx_description
1 polymer ?
#
loop_
_entity_poly.entity_id
_entity_poly.type
_entity_poly.pdbx_seq_one_letter_code
_entity_poly.pdbx_strand_id
1 'polypeptide(L)'
;MTELAKQADIVLPSAAYLESKGTIINYLGKIKELVKVIEPVGDAKQHKDIFIEISRAIGNPIKESAASIKAAFEVTAKPKFSTFEKKKGLDVNPLEFKESIQQYVINSSRLLWLKETEKAAV
;
A
#
# COMPACT_ATOMS: atom_id res chain seq x y z
N MET A 1 12.23 -4.74 4.34
CA MET A 1 11.84 -3.41 4.90
C MET A 1 12.03 -2.38 3.80
N THR A 2 11.02 -1.54 3.52
CA THR A 2 11.08 -0.53 2.43
C THR A 2 11.95 0.66 2.85
N GLU A 3 12.43 1.45 1.88
CA GLU A 3 13.22 2.67 2.18
C GLU A 3 12.44 3.67 3.04
N LEU A 4 11.12 3.78 2.84
CA LEU A 4 10.24 4.61 3.67
C LEU A 4 10.23 4.12 5.13
N ALA A 5 10.21 2.81 5.36
CA ALA A 5 10.23 2.25 6.70
C ALA A 5 11.59 2.46 7.40
N LYS A 6 12.70 2.61 6.67
CA LYS A 6 14.00 2.94 7.25
C LYS A 6 14.09 4.38 7.76
N GLN A 7 13.28 5.28 7.18
CA GLN A 7 13.24 6.70 7.57
C GLN A 7 12.25 6.98 8.69
N ALA A 8 11.38 6.03 9.03
CA ALA A 8 10.34 6.22 10.04
C ALA A 8 10.91 6.06 11.46
N ASP A 9 10.52 6.95 12.37
CA ASP A 9 10.85 6.83 13.80
C ASP A 9 10.19 5.60 14.44
N ILE A 10 9.00 5.24 13.96
CA ILE A 10 8.19 4.12 14.46
C ILE A 10 7.68 3.32 13.27
N VAL A 11 7.88 2.00 13.33
CA VAL A 11 7.36 1.05 12.34
C VAL A 11 6.36 0.14 13.03
N LEU A 12 5.13 0.09 12.50
CA LEU A 12 4.06 -0.77 13.00
C LEU A 12 3.81 -1.90 12.00
N PRO A 13 4.05 -3.18 12.37
CA PRO A 13 3.89 -4.30 11.46
C PRO A 13 2.40 -4.55 11.15
N SER A 14 2.05 -4.50 9.86
CA SER A 14 0.70 -4.74 9.38
C SER A 14 0.59 -6.05 8.60
N ALA A 15 -0.54 -6.72 8.72
CA ALA A 15 -0.88 -7.92 7.96
C ALA A 15 -0.92 -7.66 6.45
N ALA A 16 -0.40 -8.59 5.66
CA ALA A 16 -0.47 -8.54 4.20
C ALA A 16 -1.91 -8.76 3.67
N TYR A 17 -2.11 -8.57 2.36
CA TYR A 17 -3.45 -8.70 1.76
C TYR A 17 -4.05 -10.12 1.87
N LEU A 18 -3.23 -11.18 1.90
CA LEU A 18 -3.70 -12.55 2.13
C LEU A 18 -3.93 -12.88 3.61
N GLU A 19 -3.40 -12.05 4.51
CA GLU A 19 -3.48 -12.21 5.97
C GLU A 19 -4.60 -11.37 6.59
N SER A 20 -5.13 -10.42 5.83
CA SER A 20 -6.15 -9.46 6.28
C SER A 20 -7.53 -9.79 5.73
N LYS A 21 -8.56 -9.39 6.48
CA LYS A 21 -9.96 -9.49 6.10
C LYS A 21 -10.52 -8.07 5.96
N GLY A 22 -11.24 -7.80 4.88
CA GLY A 22 -11.79 -6.47 4.66
C GLY A 22 -12.48 -6.31 3.31
N THR A 23 -12.53 -5.08 2.84
CA THR A 23 -13.19 -4.72 1.59
C THR A 23 -12.23 -3.88 0.76
N ILE A 24 -12.09 -4.21 -0.52
CA ILE A 24 -11.29 -3.46 -1.49
C ILE A 24 -12.16 -2.99 -2.64
N ILE A 25 -11.83 -1.84 -3.22
CA ILE A 25 -12.52 -1.31 -4.40
C ILE A 25 -11.58 -1.49 -5.58
N ASN A 26 -12.06 -2.13 -6.65
CA ASN A 26 -11.27 -2.26 -7.86
C ASN A 26 -11.21 -0.95 -8.66
N TYR A 27 -10.38 -0.91 -9.70
CA TYR A 27 -10.27 0.25 -10.58
C TYR A 27 -11.62 0.71 -11.18
N LEU A 28 -12.55 -0.22 -11.41
CA LEU A 28 -13.88 0.05 -11.95
C LEU A 28 -14.90 0.45 -10.86
N GLY A 29 -14.46 0.71 -9.63
CA GLY A 29 -15.34 1.07 -8.51
C GLY A 29 -16.16 -0.09 -7.94
N LYS A 30 -15.92 -1.33 -8.37
CA LYS A 30 -16.60 -2.51 -7.82
C LYS A 30 -15.97 -2.91 -6.50
N ILE A 31 -16.85 -3.04 -5.50
CA ILE A 31 -16.51 -3.54 -4.17
C ILE A 31 -16.25 -5.04 -4.25
N LYS A 32 -15.13 -5.48 -3.70
CA LYS A 32 -14.77 -6.90 -3.52
C LYS A 32 -14.44 -7.15 -2.05
N GLU A 33 -14.87 -8.30 -1.56
CA GLU A 33 -14.49 -8.76 -0.22
C GLU A 33 -13.11 -9.41 -0.27
N LEU A 34 -12.26 -9.01 0.68
CA LEU A 34 -10.96 -9.60 0.93
C LEU A 34 -11.11 -10.63 2.05
N VAL A 35 -10.86 -11.90 1.72
CA VAL A 35 -10.95 -13.01 2.64
C VAL A 35 -9.55 -13.35 3.15
N LYS A 36 -9.43 -13.53 4.45
CA LYS A 36 -8.20 -13.99 5.09
C LYS A 36 -7.92 -15.45 4.69
N VAL A 37 -6.74 -15.70 4.12
CA VAL A 37 -6.30 -17.02 3.65
C VAL A 37 -5.23 -17.61 4.57
N ILE A 38 -4.35 -16.76 5.08
CA ILE A 38 -3.25 -17.14 5.99
C ILE A 38 -3.28 -16.30 7.26
N GLU A 39 -2.63 -16.77 8.31
CA GLU A 39 -2.46 -16.03 9.55
C GLU A 39 -1.35 -14.97 9.41
N PRO A 40 -1.50 -13.77 10.01
CA PRO A 40 -0.45 -12.76 10.01
C PRO A 40 0.85 -13.31 10.62
N VAL A 41 1.99 -12.95 10.01
CA VAL A 41 3.30 -13.40 10.48
C VAL A 41 3.73 -12.60 11.70
N GLY A 42 4.11 -13.30 12.78
CA GLY A 42 4.64 -12.70 14.00
C GLY A 42 3.62 -11.79 14.70
N ASP A 43 4.05 -10.58 15.07
CA ASP A 43 3.22 -9.59 15.77
C ASP A 43 2.43 -8.67 14.81
N ALA A 44 2.32 -9.05 13.54
CA ALA A 44 1.57 -8.27 12.56
C ALA A 44 0.06 -8.28 12.88
N LYS A 45 -0.55 -7.10 12.84
CA LYS A 45 -2.00 -6.91 13.10
C LYS A 45 -2.73 -6.41 11.87
N GLN A 46 -4.05 -6.56 11.83
CA GLN A 46 -4.83 -5.94 10.77
C GLN A 46 -4.77 -4.41 10.88
N HIS A 47 -4.78 -3.72 9.75
CA HIS A 47 -4.69 -2.26 9.71
C HIS A 47 -5.71 -1.57 10.63
N LYS A 48 -6.96 -2.05 10.64
CA LYS A 48 -8.02 -1.51 11.51
C LYS A 48 -7.66 -1.59 12.99
N ASP A 49 -7.08 -2.71 13.42
CA ASP A 49 -6.76 -2.98 14.82
C ASP A 49 -5.61 -2.08 15.28
N ILE A 50 -4.61 -1.89 14.42
CA ILE A 50 -3.51 -0.95 14.65
C ILE A 50 -4.05 0.46 14.90
N PHE A 51 -4.96 0.95 14.05
CA PHE A 51 -5.55 2.28 14.24
C PHE A 51 -6.41 2.39 15.50
N ILE A 52 -7.15 1.34 15.85
CA ILE A 52 -7.93 1.32 17.09
C ILE A 52 -7.01 1.38 18.31
N GLU A 53 -5.95 0.59 18.32
CA GLU A 53 -4.96 0.60 19.41
C GLU A 53 -4.26 1.95 19.54
N ILE A 54 -3.84 2.55 18.41
CA ILE A 54 -3.27 3.90 18.39
C ILE A 54 -4.28 4.91 18.94
N SER A 55 -5.55 4.82 18.53
CA SER A 55 -6.59 5.74 18.99
C SER A 55 -6.78 5.69 20.51
N ARG A 56 -6.67 4.48 21.10
CA ARG A 56 -6.67 4.30 22.55
C ARG A 56 -5.43 4.91 23.20
N ALA A 57 -4.26 4.71 22.61
CA ALA A 57 -3.00 5.26 23.12
C ALA A 57 -2.97 6.80 23.09
N ILE A 58 -3.59 7.42 22.08
CA ILE A 58 -3.71 8.88 21.93
C ILE A 58 -4.84 9.46 22.83
N GLY A 59 -5.68 8.61 23.42
CA GLY A 59 -6.76 9.02 24.32
C GLY A 59 -8.08 9.37 23.63
N ASN A 60 -8.24 9.07 22.34
CA ASN A 60 -9.49 9.25 21.60
C ASN A 60 -9.95 7.90 21.00
N PRO A 61 -10.58 7.02 21.79
CA PRO A 61 -10.85 5.65 21.39
C PRO A 61 -11.92 5.57 20.30
N ILE A 62 -11.55 5.02 19.14
CA ILE A 62 -12.49 4.66 18.07
C ILE A 62 -13.26 3.40 18.50
N LYS A 63 -14.60 3.47 18.53
CA LYS A 63 -15.46 2.32 18.79
C LYS A 63 -15.56 1.46 17.52
N GLU A 64 -15.26 0.17 17.63
CA GLU A 64 -15.54 -0.79 16.55
C GLU A 64 -17.05 -0.93 16.38
N SER A 65 -17.53 -0.47 15.23
CA SER A 65 -18.89 -0.74 14.79
C SER A 65 -18.81 -1.11 13.32
N ALA A 66 -19.01 -2.39 13.02
CA ALA A 66 -19.10 -2.89 11.66
C ALA A 66 -20.23 -2.19 10.86
N ALA A 67 -21.24 -1.68 11.57
CA ALA A 67 -22.29 -0.82 11.01
C ALA A 67 -21.75 0.57 10.61
N SER A 68 -20.82 1.15 11.37
CA SER A 68 -20.19 2.44 11.07
C SER A 68 -19.25 2.36 9.87
N ILE A 69 -18.57 1.23 9.66
CA ILE A 69 -17.70 1.04 8.48
C ILE A 69 -18.56 0.96 7.22
N LYS A 70 -19.61 0.12 7.20
CA LYS A 70 -20.52 0.03 6.05
C LYS A 70 -21.26 1.34 5.78
N ALA A 71 -21.73 2.04 6.82
CA ALA A 71 -22.37 3.35 6.69
C ALA A 71 -21.40 4.43 6.19
N ALA A 72 -20.11 4.38 6.56
CA ALA A 72 -19.09 5.26 6.00
C ALA A 72 -18.82 4.99 4.51
N PHE A 73 -19.05 3.76 4.04
CA PHE A 73 -18.97 3.37 2.63
C PHE A 73 -20.26 3.66 1.84
N GLU A 74 -21.37 4.05 2.49
CA GLU A 74 -22.58 4.55 1.82
C GLU A 74 -22.41 5.96 1.23
N VAL A 75 -21.17 6.45 1.10
CA VAL A 75 -20.85 7.49 0.13
C VAL A 75 -21.06 6.88 -1.27
N THR A 76 -22.31 6.94 -1.71
CA THR A 76 -22.79 6.80 -3.09
C THR A 76 -22.23 7.92 -3.97
N ALA A 77 -20.92 8.17 -3.90
CA ALA A 77 -20.24 8.91 -4.93
C ALA A 77 -20.20 8.02 -6.16
N LYS A 78 -21.17 8.18 -7.06
CA LYS A 78 -20.99 7.73 -8.45
C LYS A 78 -19.60 8.20 -8.88
N PRO A 79 -18.70 7.31 -9.33
CA PRO A 79 -17.40 7.75 -9.80
C PRO A 79 -17.63 8.79 -10.89
N LYS A 80 -17.36 10.06 -10.58
CA LYS A 80 -17.38 11.14 -11.55
C LYS A 80 -16.08 11.01 -12.33
N PHE A 81 -16.13 10.29 -13.44
CA PHE A 81 -15.07 10.33 -14.43
C PHE A 81 -15.08 11.74 -15.05
N SER A 82 -14.18 12.60 -14.60
CA SER A 82 -13.88 13.85 -15.31
C SER A 82 -12.97 13.53 -16.49
N THR A 83 -12.97 14.40 -17.49
CA THR A 83 -11.94 14.37 -18.53
C THR A 83 -10.56 14.43 -17.88
N PHE A 84 -9.61 13.65 -18.41
CA PHE A 84 -8.24 13.66 -17.93
C PHE A 84 -7.63 15.06 -18.13
N GLU A 85 -7.30 15.72 -17.04
CA GLU A 85 -6.53 16.97 -17.05
C GLU A 85 -5.09 16.67 -16.65
N LYS A 86 -4.15 16.94 -17.55
CA LYS A 86 -2.72 16.79 -17.27
C LYS A 86 -2.31 17.85 -16.24
N LYS A 87 -2.16 17.45 -14.99
CA LYS A 87 -1.65 18.34 -13.94
C LYS A 87 -0.20 18.71 -14.25
N LYS A 88 0.09 20.01 -14.25
CA LYS A 88 1.43 20.57 -14.49
C LYS A 88 2.40 20.00 -13.44
N GLY A 89 3.45 19.31 -13.88
CA GLY A 89 4.41 18.63 -12.99
C GLY A 89 4.31 17.09 -12.94
N LEU A 90 3.32 16.49 -13.60
CA LEU A 90 3.23 15.03 -13.86
C LEU A 90 3.74 14.66 -15.27
N ASP A 91 4.54 15.54 -15.87
CA ASP A 91 5.23 15.35 -17.15
C ASP A 91 6.46 14.43 -17.00
N VAL A 92 6.29 13.27 -16.35
CA VAL A 92 7.40 12.33 -16.14
C VAL A 92 7.72 11.64 -17.46
N ASN A 93 9.00 11.62 -17.83
CA ASN A 93 9.47 10.87 -18.98
C ASN A 93 9.14 9.37 -18.77
N PRO A 94 8.38 8.71 -19.67
CA PRO A 94 7.99 7.31 -19.52
C PRO A 94 9.17 6.36 -19.31
N LEU A 95 10.34 6.68 -19.86
CA LEU A 95 11.56 5.89 -19.69
C LEU A 95 12.09 5.96 -18.26
N GLU A 96 12.21 7.16 -17.70
CA GLU A 96 12.63 7.36 -16.30
C GLU A 96 11.62 6.76 -15.34
N PHE A 97 10.33 6.88 -15.64
CA PHE A 97 9.27 6.28 -14.83
C PHE A 97 9.35 4.75 -14.83
N LYS A 98 9.54 4.13 -15.99
CA LYS A 98 9.74 2.69 -16.11
C LYS A 98 10.94 2.21 -15.31
N GLU A 99 12.07 2.91 -15.42
CA GLU A 99 13.26 2.62 -14.64
C GLU A 99 13.01 2.76 -13.15
N SER A 100 12.29 3.79 -12.70
CA SER A 100 11.95 4.02 -11.29
C SER A 100 11.12 2.88 -10.70
N ILE A 101 10.13 2.38 -11.45
CA ILE A 101 9.29 1.24 -11.03
C ILE A 101 10.11 -0.05 -11.04
N GLN A 102 10.98 -0.23 -12.02
CA GLN A 102 11.80 -1.44 -12.14
C GLN A 102 13.06 -1.43 -11.26
N GLN A 103 13.40 -0.33 -10.58
CA GLN A 103 14.57 -0.26 -9.68
C GLN A 103 14.58 -1.37 -8.65
N TYR A 104 13.42 -1.74 -8.10
CA TYR A 104 13.34 -2.83 -7.14
C TYR A 104 13.77 -4.18 -7.75
N VAL A 105 13.40 -4.45 -9.00
CA VAL A 105 13.76 -5.70 -9.71
C VAL A 105 15.22 -5.67 -10.15
N ILE A 106 15.71 -4.53 -10.61
CA ILE A 106 17.11 -4.36 -11.02
C ILE A 106 18.04 -4.50 -9.81
N ASN A 107 17.71 -3.87 -8.68
CA ASN A 107 18.57 -3.83 -7.49
C ASN A 107 18.48 -5.09 -6.60
N SER A 108 17.42 -5.89 -6.75
CA SER A 108 17.28 -7.15 -5.98
C SER A 108 17.76 -8.40 -6.71
N SER A 109 18.07 -8.32 -8.00
CA SER A 109 18.37 -9.50 -8.83
C SER A 109 19.83 -9.59 -9.27
N ARG A 110 20.21 -10.79 -9.73
CA ARG A 110 21.50 -11.17 -10.37
C ARG A 110 21.96 -10.21 -11.48
N LEU A 111 21.06 -9.37 -11.98
CA LEU A 111 21.29 -8.35 -12.98
C LEU A 111 22.14 -7.18 -12.46
N LEU A 112 22.02 -6.81 -11.18
CA LEU A 112 22.91 -5.82 -10.57
C LEU A 112 24.34 -6.33 -10.56
N TRP A 113 24.54 -7.57 -10.12
CA TRP A 113 25.84 -8.22 -10.13
C TRP A 113 26.43 -8.31 -11.54
N LEU A 114 25.63 -8.73 -12.55
CA LEU A 114 26.07 -8.74 -13.95
C LEU A 114 26.50 -7.35 -14.44
N LYS A 115 25.74 -6.30 -14.13
CA LYS A 115 26.04 -4.91 -14.49
C LYS A 115 27.32 -4.41 -13.81
N GLU A 116 27.55 -4.78 -12.56
CA GLU A 116 28.79 -4.45 -11.82
C GLU A 116 29.99 -5.20 -12.42
N THR A 117 29.84 -6.48 -12.77
CA THR A 117 30.92 -7.26 -13.39
C THR A 117 31.28 -6.78 -14.80
N GLU A 118 30.29 -6.35 -15.59
CA GLU A 118 30.53 -5.79 -16.93
C GLU A 118 31.32 -4.49 -16.85
N LYS A 119 30.97 -3.60 -15.90
CA LYS A 119 31.73 -2.36 -15.65
C LYS A 119 33.13 -2.59 -15.09
N ALA A 120 33.34 -3.66 -14.34
CA ALA A 120 34.65 -4.02 -13.80
C ALA A 120 35.57 -4.71 -14.83
N ALA A 121 35.02 -5.16 -15.96
CA ALA A 121 35.74 -5.83 -17.03
C ALA A 121 36.22 -4.87 -18.16
N VAL A 122 35.95 -3.56 -18.02
CA VAL A 122 36.43 -2.47 -18.88
C VAL A 122 37.41 -1.61 -18.11
#